data_AF-A0A1B6DHC9-F1
#
_entry.id   AF-A0A1B6DHC9-F1
#
_cell.length_a   1.000
_cell.length_b   1.000
_cell.length_c   1.000
_cell.angle_alpha   90.00
_cell.angle_beta   90.00
_cell.angle_gamma   90.00
#
_symmetry.space_group_name_H-M   'P 1'
#
loop_
_entity.id
_entity.type
_entity.pdbx_description
1 polymer ?
#
loop_
_entity_poly.entity_id
_entity_poly.type
_entity_poly.pdbx_seq_one_letter_code
_entity_poly.pdbx_strand_id
1 'polypeptide(L)'
;MGLTVRKLMSAYWDTRPSQFIPFYSRTMSRNRFFIISSNLHLTLSQHLQKGQKAYDPWPKIRYLLDHPNKTFKQHFVAGQNVCIDESLVGMKHHCAFIQYLPKKKHARYGIKKFEV
;
A
#
# COMPACT_ATOMS: atom_id res chain seq x y z
N MET A 1 3.59 12.32 -7.53
CA MET A 1 2.94 11.12 -7.00
C MET A 1 1.46 11.37 -6.88
N GLY A 2 0.63 10.32 -6.93
CA GLY A 2 -0.83 10.46 -6.97
C GLY A 2 -1.28 11.17 -8.24
N LEU A 3 -1.57 12.47 -8.15
CA LEU A 3 -2.05 13.32 -9.24
C LEU A 3 -1.01 13.51 -10.36
N THR A 4 0.28 13.58 -10.03
CA THR A 4 1.36 13.67 -11.02
C THR A 4 2.12 12.36 -11.07
N VAL A 5 2.18 11.69 -12.22
CA VAL A 5 2.90 10.43 -12.37
C VAL A 5 4.22 10.67 -13.11
N ARG A 6 5.34 10.25 -12.49
CA ARG A 6 6.67 10.20 -13.11
C ARG A 6 7.11 8.74 -13.20
N LYS A 7 7.89 8.40 -14.22
CA LYS A 7 8.41 7.04 -14.45
C LYS A 7 9.34 6.56 -13.33
N LEU A 8 10.22 7.45 -12.85
CA LEU A 8 11.17 7.16 -11.78
C LEU A 8 10.84 8.01 -10.56
N MET A 9 11.02 7.44 -9.36
CA MET A 9 10.80 8.15 -8.11
C MET A 9 11.76 9.34 -7.93
N SER A 10 13.00 9.21 -8.39
CA SER A 10 13.99 10.29 -8.33
C SER A 10 13.63 11.49 -9.22
N ALA A 11 12.83 11.28 -10.27
CA ALA A 11 12.45 12.33 -11.22
C ALA A 11 11.50 13.38 -10.64
N TYR A 12 10.91 13.14 -9.46
CA TYR A 12 10.14 14.17 -8.76
C TYR A 12 11.04 15.32 -8.23
N TRP A 13 12.36 15.09 -8.09
CA TRP A 13 13.35 16.08 -7.66
C TRP A 13 14.25 16.56 -8.80
N ASP A 14 13.81 16.40 -10.05
CA ASP A 14 14.56 16.87 -11.21
C ASP A 14 14.61 18.40 -11.24
N THR A 15 15.76 18.98 -11.55
CA THR A 15 15.99 20.44 -11.63
C THR A 15 15.91 20.97 -13.07
N ARG A 16 15.80 20.10 -14.08
CA ARG A 16 15.67 20.52 -15.48
C ARG A 16 14.39 21.34 -15.67
N PRO A 17 14.43 22.50 -16.36
CA PRO A 17 13.26 23.37 -16.49
C PRO A 17 11.99 22.70 -17.02
N SER A 18 12.11 21.72 -17.93
CA SER A 18 10.98 20.98 -18.50
C SER A 18 10.34 19.95 -17.55
N GLN A 19 11.04 19.57 -16.47
CA GLN A 19 10.60 18.54 -15.53
C GLN A 19 10.54 19.03 -14.08
N PHE A 20 11.04 20.23 -13.83
CA PHE A 20 11.12 20.80 -12.50
C PHE A 20 9.73 21.07 -11.93
N ILE A 21 9.45 20.44 -10.80
CA ILE A 21 8.24 20.70 -10.01
C ILE A 21 8.72 21.17 -8.63
N PRO A 22 8.65 22.50 -8.35
CA PRO A 22 9.21 23.07 -7.12
C PRO A 22 8.64 22.46 -5.83
N PHE A 23 7.40 21.97 -5.87
CA PHE A 23 6.72 21.40 -4.71
C PHE A 23 7.54 20.32 -4.00
N TYR A 24 8.13 19.37 -4.73
CA TYR A 24 8.80 18.22 -4.11
C TYR A 24 10.11 18.64 -3.42
N SER A 25 10.95 19.42 -4.09
CA SER A 25 12.22 19.89 -3.53
C SER A 25 12.04 20.87 -2.37
N ARG A 26 10.98 21.70 -2.41
CA ARG A 26 10.62 22.60 -1.30
C ARG A 26 10.07 21.85 -0.08
N THR A 27 9.38 20.73 -0.29
CA THR A 27 8.77 19.96 0.82
C THR A 27 9.81 19.12 1.57
N MET A 28 10.66 18.39 0.85
CA MET A 28 11.76 17.62 1.46
C MET A 28 12.83 17.28 0.42
N SER A 29 14.06 17.04 0.86
CA SER A 29 15.11 16.56 -0.04
C SER A 29 14.84 15.14 -0.52
N ARG A 30 15.32 14.82 -1.72
CA ARG A 30 15.25 13.48 -2.31
C ARG A 30 15.80 12.41 -1.35
N ASN A 31 16.97 12.67 -0.78
CA ASN A 31 17.65 11.70 0.09
C ASN A 31 16.84 11.43 1.37
N ARG A 32 16.29 12.48 2.00
CA ARG A 32 15.44 12.33 3.18
C ARG A 32 14.20 11.49 2.86
N PHE A 33 13.55 11.73 1.72
CA PHE A 33 12.40 10.94 1.28
C PHE A 33 12.74 9.45 1.17
N PHE A 34 13.85 9.09 0.52
CA PHE A 34 14.25 7.69 0.36
C PHE A 34 14.60 7.03 1.69
N ILE A 35 15.30 7.74 2.59
CA ILE A 35 15.64 7.22 3.93
C ILE A 35 14.38 6.95 4.74
N ILE A 36 13.42 7.89 4.76
CA ILE A 36 12.15 7.68 5.47
C ILE A 36 11.39 6.50 4.85
N SER A 37 11.32 6.44 3.51
CA SER A 37 10.59 5.39 2.81
C SER A 37 11.18 4.00 3.05
N SER A 38 12.51 3.88 3.15
CA SER A 38 13.18 2.60 3.38
C SER A 38 13.06 2.10 4.83
N ASN A 39 12.84 3.01 5.79
CA ASN A 39 12.77 2.71 7.22
C ASN A 39 11.34 2.80 7.77
N LEU A 40 10.33 2.77 6.90
CA LEU A 40 8.94 2.85 7.32
C LEU A 40 8.48 1.51 7.94
N HIS A 41 8.32 1.51 9.26
CA HIS A 41 7.80 0.38 10.03
C HIS A 41 6.51 0.79 10.76
N LEU A 42 5.44 0.02 10.60
CA LEU A 42 4.12 0.36 11.16
C LEU A 42 3.85 -0.30 12.52
N THR A 43 4.53 -1.39 12.84
CA THR A 43 4.30 -2.18 14.06
C THR A 43 5.64 -2.56 14.68
N LEU A 44 5.76 -2.38 16.00
CA LEU A 44 6.92 -2.81 16.81
C LEU A 44 6.70 -4.16 17.51
N SER A 45 5.48 -4.71 17.47
CA SER A 45 5.08 -5.90 18.21
C SER A 45 5.88 -7.15 17.79
N GLN A 46 6.30 -7.92 18.80
CA GLN A 46 6.91 -9.23 18.61
C GLN A 46 5.98 -10.16 17.83
N HIS A 47 6.52 -10.79 16.80
CA HIS A 47 5.77 -11.68 15.93
C HIS A 47 5.70 -13.07 16.57
N LEU A 48 4.48 -13.56 16.74
CA LEU A 48 4.23 -14.95 17.11
C LEU A 48 4.68 -15.87 15.98
N GLN A 49 5.15 -17.07 16.32
CA GLN A 49 5.59 -18.03 15.32
C GLN A 49 4.41 -18.81 14.73
N LYS A 50 4.57 -19.26 13.49
CA LYS A 50 3.57 -20.09 12.80
C LYS A 50 3.32 -21.36 13.62
N GLY A 51 2.07 -21.61 14.00
CA GLY A 51 1.67 -22.74 14.85
C GLY A 51 1.23 -22.33 16.27
N GLN A 52 1.46 -21.09 16.69
CA GLN A 52 0.89 -20.56 17.93
C GLN A 52 -0.58 -20.18 17.74
N LYS A 53 -1.40 -20.35 18.80
CA LYS A 53 -2.86 -20.16 18.75
C LYS A 53 -3.28 -18.74 18.32
N ALA A 54 -2.45 -17.73 18.60
CA ALA A 54 -2.71 -16.33 18.24
C ALA A 54 -1.84 -15.84 17.05
N TYR A 55 -1.29 -16.76 16.25
CA TYR A 55 -0.46 -16.40 15.09
C TYR A 55 -1.25 -15.57 14.05
N ASP A 56 -0.80 -14.34 13.81
CA ASP A 56 -1.26 -13.50 12.71
C ASP A 56 -0.23 -13.57 11.55
N PRO A 57 -0.65 -13.90 10.32
CA PRO A 57 0.21 -13.81 9.13
C PRO A 57 0.55 -12.37 8.68
N TRP A 58 -0.21 -11.35 9.12
CA TRP A 58 -0.07 -9.96 8.69
C TRP A 58 0.28 -8.95 9.80
N PRO A 59 1.13 -9.28 10.79
CA PRO A 59 1.28 -8.47 11.99
C PRO A 59 1.90 -7.10 11.69
N LYS A 60 2.71 -7.00 10.62
CA LYS A 60 3.39 -5.78 10.18
C LYS A 60 2.44 -4.72 9.61
N ILE A 61 1.26 -5.12 9.12
CA ILE A 61 0.29 -4.19 8.50
C ILE A 61 -1.07 -4.21 9.21
N ARG A 62 -1.25 -5.08 10.22
CA ARG A 62 -2.52 -5.27 10.93
C ARG A 62 -3.15 -3.96 11.39
N TYR A 63 -2.35 -3.09 12.00
CA TYR A 63 -2.79 -1.76 12.43
C TYR A 63 -3.40 -0.95 11.27
N LEU A 64 -2.75 -0.96 10.10
CA LEU A 64 -3.19 -0.23 8.91
C LEU A 64 -4.43 -0.85 8.25
N LEU A 65 -4.74 -2.12 8.53
CA LEU A 65 -5.97 -2.75 8.05
C LEU A 65 -7.13 -2.48 9.03
N ASP A 66 -6.89 -2.70 10.32
CA ASP A 66 -7.95 -2.66 11.32
C ASP A 66 -8.43 -1.24 11.60
N HIS A 67 -7.51 -0.27 11.67
CA HIS A 67 -7.87 1.10 11.98
C HIS A 67 -8.78 1.73 10.90
N PRO A 68 -8.41 1.75 9.60
CA PRO A 68 -9.30 2.27 8.55
C PRO A 68 -10.60 1.47 8.44
N ASN A 69 -10.56 0.13 8.52
CA ASN A 69 -11.78 -0.67 8.45
C ASN A 69 -12.76 -0.35 9.59
N LYS A 70 -12.26 -0.08 10.80
CA LYS A 70 -13.07 0.37 11.93
C LYS A 70 -13.66 1.75 11.65
N THR A 71 -12.82 2.70 11.22
CA THR A 71 -13.23 4.08 10.92
C THR A 71 -14.27 4.12 9.79
N PHE A 72 -14.09 3.36 8.72
CA PHE A 72 -15.05 3.28 7.61
C PHE A 72 -16.40 2.76 8.09
N LYS A 73 -16.44 1.69 8.89
CA LYS A 73 -17.69 1.17 9.46
C LYS A 73 -18.39 2.16 10.39
N GLN A 74 -17.64 3.01 11.08
CA GLN A 74 -18.20 3.99 12.00
C GLN A 74 -18.82 5.19 11.28
N HIS A 75 -18.23 5.61 10.15
CA HIS A 75 -18.62 6.84 9.47
C HIS A 75 -19.39 6.63 8.16
N PHE A 76 -19.34 5.44 7.59
CA PHE A 76 -20.03 5.11 6.35
C PHE A 76 -21.21 4.18 6.60
N VAL A 77 -22.41 4.65 6.28
CA VAL A 77 -23.63 3.83 6.25
C VAL A 77 -23.88 3.41 4.81
N ALA A 78 -23.80 2.11 4.55
CA ALA A 78 -24.04 1.58 3.21
C ALA A 78 -25.52 1.76 2.81
N GLY A 79 -25.75 1.99 1.51
CA GLY A 79 -27.10 2.00 0.95
C GLY A 79 -27.73 0.60 0.89
N GLN A 80 -28.94 0.51 0.35
CA GLN A 80 -29.68 -0.76 0.24
C GLN A 80 -28.93 -1.81 -0.61
N ASN A 81 -28.31 -1.38 -1.70
CA ASN A 81 -27.64 -2.26 -2.63
C ASN A 81 -26.13 -2.18 -2.41
N VAL A 82 -25.54 -3.31 -2.01
CA VAL A 82 -24.12 -3.45 -1.74
C VAL A 82 -23.58 -4.57 -2.61
N CYS A 83 -22.42 -4.36 -3.24
CA CYS A 83 -21.74 -5.36 -4.03
C CYS A 83 -20.40 -5.68 -3.38
N ILE A 84 -20.09 -6.96 -3.26
CA ILE A 84 -18.78 -7.40 -2.78
C ILE A 84 -18.02 -7.93 -4.00
N ASP A 85 -16.82 -7.40 -4.23
CA ASP A 85 -15.98 -7.84 -5.34
C ASP A 85 -14.55 -8.13 -4.87
N GLU A 86 -13.84 -8.88 -5.69
CA GLU A 86 -12.45 -9.21 -5.54
C GLU A 86 -11.58 -8.24 -6.36
N SER A 87 -10.60 -7.62 -5.72
CA SER A 87 -9.55 -6.87 -6.39
C SER A 87 -8.15 -7.37 -6.04
N LEU A 88 -7.18 -6.99 -6.88
CA LEU A 88 -5.80 -7.47 -6.78
C LEU A 88 -4.86 -6.27 -6.65
N VAL A 89 -4.13 -6.23 -5.54
CA VAL A 89 -3.03 -5.27 -5.37
C VAL A 89 -1.80 -5.86 -6.05
N GLY A 90 -1.48 -5.35 -7.23
CA GLY A 90 -0.39 -5.86 -8.07
C GLY A 90 0.96 -5.79 -7.37
N MET A 91 1.59 -6.94 -7.16
CA MET A 91 2.89 -7.05 -6.48
C MET A 91 3.69 -8.21 -7.09
N LYS A 92 5.00 -7.99 -7.27
CA LYS A 92 5.95 -9.00 -7.79
C LYS A 92 7.05 -9.39 -6.80
N HIS A 93 6.99 -8.88 -5.57
CA HIS A 93 7.98 -9.17 -4.53
C HIS A 93 7.80 -10.58 -3.97
N HIS A 94 8.80 -11.17 -3.32
CA HIS A 94 8.63 -12.49 -2.71
C HIS A 94 7.81 -12.40 -1.42
N CYS A 95 6.53 -12.76 -1.48
CA CYS A 95 5.62 -12.77 -0.33
C CYS A 95 4.68 -13.97 -0.42
N ALA A 96 4.47 -14.67 0.70
CA ALA A 96 3.68 -15.90 0.76
C ALA A 96 2.20 -15.70 0.37
N PHE A 97 1.71 -14.46 0.38
CA PHE A 97 0.31 -14.14 0.11
C PHE A 97 0.04 -13.74 -1.34
N ILE A 98 1.05 -13.78 -2.21
CA ILE A 98 0.86 -13.45 -3.61
C ILE A 98 0.12 -14.59 -4.30
N GLN A 99 -0.97 -14.22 -4.96
CA GLN A 99 -1.79 -15.11 -5.76
C GLN A 99 -1.68 -14.73 -7.22
N TYR A 100 -1.77 -15.75 -8.08
CA TYR A 100 -1.88 -15.58 -9.51
C TYR A 100 -3.34 -15.61 -9.94
N LEU A 101 -3.79 -14.54 -10.59
CA LEU A 101 -5.14 -14.38 -11.13
C LEU A 101 -5.05 -14.13 -12.64
N PRO A 102 -5.20 -15.17 -13.48
CA PRO A 102 -4.94 -15.06 -14.92
C PRO A 102 -5.91 -14.10 -15.63
N LYS A 103 -7.14 -13.97 -15.12
CA LYS A 103 -8.19 -13.13 -15.72
C LYS A 103 -8.03 -11.63 -15.44
N LYS A 104 -7.17 -11.22 -14.48
CA LYS A 104 -6.95 -9.80 -14.18
C LYS A 104 -5.99 -9.19 -15.21
N LYS A 105 -6.47 -8.21 -15.97
CA LYS A 105 -5.75 -7.62 -17.12
C LYS A 105 -4.55 -6.74 -16.72
N HIS A 106 -4.66 -5.96 -15.64
CA HIS A 106 -3.64 -4.96 -15.26
C HIS A 106 -2.52 -5.51 -14.38
N ALA A 107 -2.82 -6.48 -13.52
CA ALA A 107 -1.85 -7.21 -12.74
C ALA A 107 -2.35 -8.64 -12.62
N ARG A 108 -1.47 -9.62 -12.88
CA ARG A 108 -1.80 -11.04 -12.73
C ARG A 108 -1.28 -11.66 -11.44
N TYR A 109 -0.30 -11.02 -10.80
CA TYR A 109 0.28 -11.45 -9.52
C TYR A 109 0.09 -10.34 -8.50
N GLY A 110 -0.38 -10.69 -7.31
CA GLY A 110 -0.56 -9.71 -6.25
C GLY A 110 -1.25 -10.26 -5.01
N ILE A 111 -1.52 -9.37 -4.07
CA ILE A 111 -2.32 -9.69 -2.88
C ILE A 111 -3.79 -9.55 -3.26
N LYS A 112 -4.51 -10.67 -3.22
CA LYS A 112 -5.96 -10.71 -3.40
C LYS A 112 -6.64 -10.08 -2.18
N LYS A 113 -7.59 -9.18 -2.41
CA LYS A 113 -8.45 -8.62 -1.37
C LYS A 113 -9.91 -8.62 -1.84
N PHE A 114 -10.82 -8.62 -0.87
CA PHE A 114 -12.24 -8.39 -1.10
C PHE A 114 -12.60 -7.03 -0.54
N GLU A 115 -13.45 -6.30 -1.24
CA GLU A 115 -13.92 -4.99 -0.83
C GLU A 115 -15.42 -4.87 -1.07
N VAL A 116 -16.02 -3.98 -0.28
CA VAL A 116 -17.44 -3.63 -0.25
C VAL A 116 -17.61 -2.26 -0.88
#